data_AF-A0A8D0F5M5-F1
#
_entry.id   AF-A0A8D0F5M5-F1
#
_cell.length_a   1.000
_cell.length_b   1.000
_cell.length_c   1.000
_cell.angle_alpha   90.00
_cell.angle_beta   90.00
_cell.angle_gamma   90.00
#
_symmetry.space_group_name_H-M   'P 1'
#
loop_
_entity.id
_entity.type
_entity.pdbx_description
1 polymer ?
#
loop_
_entity_poly.entity_id
_entity_poly.type
_entity_poly.pdbx_seq_one_letter_code
_entity_poly.pdbx_strand_id
1 'polypeptide(L)'
;MVAVPSSYFGATCGLCGNFNEDTEDEMTLPDGAQAASVEDWAESWRDPSCQEDCGDQETLQDAGGCGELRWGVPKYFGGERKGIHRGIGPQVDAQPIKLMHQLSQRRAPLRKVLGSYLVSPFFFSEIFSNIISTAQKCPKNSHFEACGTACPATCAEPRPPASCSKPCTASCQCDEGFVLHDSACVPVETCSCVHNGRSYKVREEFWEDGSCQSRCRCEAGGEVVCKKAGCKAHEKCVTVNGVANCQAKKHFTCIGTGDPHYTTFDGLRYDFQGTCIYQFAALCTQDPKLVPFTVKVENNNRGSKAVSFTKTVTLEVYDNVISMSQEHPLTSPPPPQVNGAFVELPFTQKDQFELYHSGVHGFVRTAFGLRVSFDWYSYARVLLPEAYAGAVCGLCGNANGDADDDFVTRDGKRAADEIQLANSWKVGDVPGCSAGCVGDCPVYSSLMQGRGM
;
A
#
# COMPACT_ATOMS: atom_id res chain seq x y z
N MET A 1 -31.51 -1.83 -30.91
CA MET A 1 -32.10 -3.13 -30.55
C MET A 1 -33.22 -2.84 -29.58
N VAL A 2 -34.44 -3.27 -29.92
CA VAL A 2 -35.62 -3.18 -29.06
C VAL A 2 -35.97 -4.61 -28.68
N ALA A 3 -36.36 -4.84 -27.42
CA ALA A 3 -36.80 -6.14 -26.95
C ALA A 3 -38.21 -5.96 -26.37
N VAL A 4 -39.17 -6.74 -26.88
CA VAL A 4 -40.57 -6.67 -26.50
C VAL A 4 -40.97 -8.02 -25.87
N PRO A 5 -41.72 -8.05 -24.75
CA PRO A 5 -42.21 -9.30 -24.18
C PRO A 5 -43.15 -10.05 -25.15
N SER A 6 -43.19 -11.38 -25.07
CA SER A 6 -44.07 -12.22 -25.90
C SER A 6 -45.57 -11.96 -25.71
N SER A 7 -45.97 -11.21 -24.67
CA SER A 7 -47.35 -10.73 -24.49
C SER A 7 -47.81 -9.72 -25.55
N TYR A 8 -46.91 -9.23 -26.41
CA TYR A 8 -47.20 -8.30 -27.51
C TYR A 8 -47.19 -8.98 -28.89
N PHE A 9 -47.16 -10.32 -28.95
CA PHE A 9 -47.19 -11.08 -30.19
C PHE A 9 -48.40 -10.70 -31.07
N GLY A 10 -48.15 -10.34 -32.33
CA GLY A 10 -49.17 -9.84 -33.27
C GLY A 10 -49.78 -8.48 -32.90
N ALA A 11 -49.18 -7.73 -31.98
CA ALA A 11 -49.70 -6.46 -31.46
C ALA A 11 -48.70 -5.29 -31.58
N THR A 12 -47.58 -5.47 -32.28
CA THR A 12 -46.67 -4.36 -32.64
C THR A 12 -47.02 -3.81 -34.01
N CYS A 13 -46.54 -2.60 -34.31
CA CYS A 13 -46.56 -2.01 -35.64
C CYS A 13 -45.43 -0.98 -35.77
N GLY A 14 -45.10 -0.59 -37.00
CA GLY A 14 -43.97 0.28 -37.33
C GLY A 14 -42.79 -0.45 -37.98
N LEU A 15 -41.67 0.24 -38.12
CA LEU A 15 -40.46 -0.21 -38.85
C LEU A 15 -39.73 -1.43 -38.25
N CYS A 16 -40.27 -2.03 -37.18
CA CYS A 16 -39.78 -3.27 -36.57
C CYS A 16 -40.75 -4.45 -36.79
N GLY A 17 -41.76 -4.28 -37.65
CA GLY A 17 -42.71 -5.34 -37.97
C GLY A 17 -43.88 -5.47 -37.00
N ASN A 18 -44.70 -6.50 -37.23
CA ASN A 18 -45.93 -6.77 -36.49
C ASN A 18 -45.77 -7.84 -35.39
N PHE A 19 -44.61 -8.50 -35.35
CA PHE A 19 -44.19 -9.50 -34.36
C PHE A 19 -45.15 -10.71 -34.28
N ASN A 20 -45.49 -11.29 -35.44
CA ASN A 20 -46.36 -12.49 -35.56
C ASN A 20 -45.63 -13.77 -36.06
N GLU A 21 -44.31 -13.73 -36.27
CA GLU A 21 -43.46 -14.79 -36.86
C GLU A 21 -43.63 -15.07 -38.38
N ASP A 22 -44.42 -14.28 -39.12
CA ASP A 22 -44.51 -14.33 -40.58
C ASP A 22 -43.59 -13.27 -41.23
N THR A 23 -42.55 -13.71 -41.94
CA THR A 23 -41.58 -12.78 -42.56
C THR A 23 -42.10 -12.08 -43.81
N GLU A 24 -43.22 -12.52 -44.38
CA GLU A 24 -43.77 -11.96 -45.62
C GLU A 24 -44.67 -10.74 -45.37
N ASP A 25 -45.25 -10.61 -44.16
CA ASP A 25 -46.19 -9.53 -43.80
C ASP A 25 -45.57 -8.38 -42.96
N GLU A 26 -44.30 -8.47 -42.59
CA GLU A 26 -43.60 -7.45 -41.76
C GLU A 26 -43.66 -6.02 -42.32
N MET A 27 -43.71 -5.86 -43.66
CA MET A 27 -43.85 -4.57 -44.35
C MET A 27 -45.29 -4.03 -44.41
N THR A 28 -46.03 -4.17 -43.32
CA THR A 28 -47.41 -3.67 -43.18
C THR A 28 -47.42 -2.14 -42.97
N LEU A 29 -48.27 -1.44 -43.73
CA LEU A 29 -48.58 -0.01 -43.64
C LEU A 29 -49.51 0.30 -42.45
N PRO A 30 -49.62 1.56 -41.97
CA PRO A 30 -50.48 1.92 -40.84
C PRO A 30 -51.98 1.62 -41.00
N ASP A 31 -52.46 1.44 -42.23
CA ASP A 31 -53.84 1.08 -42.56
C ASP A 31 -54.08 -0.45 -42.66
N GLY A 32 -53.03 -1.26 -42.51
CA GLY A 32 -53.08 -2.71 -42.60
C GLY A 32 -52.86 -3.28 -44.01
N ALA A 33 -52.57 -2.47 -45.02
CA ALA A 33 -52.17 -2.95 -46.34
C ALA A 33 -50.66 -3.27 -46.41
N GLN A 34 -50.25 -4.11 -47.35
CA GLN A 34 -48.83 -4.44 -47.55
C GLN A 34 -48.16 -3.42 -48.48
N ALA A 35 -47.00 -2.91 -48.07
CA ALA A 35 -46.26 -1.89 -48.82
C ALA A 35 -45.76 -2.39 -50.18
N ALA A 36 -45.69 -1.49 -51.17
CA ALA A 36 -45.22 -1.84 -52.51
C ALA A 36 -43.68 -1.89 -52.61
N SER A 37 -42.96 -1.23 -51.69
CA SER A 37 -41.50 -1.29 -51.56
C SER A 37 -41.06 -0.99 -50.12
N VAL A 38 -39.76 -1.18 -49.84
CA VAL A 38 -39.16 -0.87 -48.53
C VAL A 38 -39.20 0.66 -48.26
N GLU A 39 -39.05 1.47 -49.30
CA GLU A 39 -39.12 2.93 -49.23
C GLU A 39 -40.54 3.42 -48.93
N ASP A 40 -41.54 2.84 -49.60
CA ASP A 40 -42.98 3.10 -49.37
C ASP A 40 -43.39 2.72 -47.93
N TRP A 41 -42.94 1.55 -47.46
CA TRP A 41 -43.12 1.13 -46.07
C TRP A 41 -42.47 2.12 -45.09
N ALA A 42 -41.20 2.47 -45.31
CA ALA A 42 -40.46 3.36 -44.43
C ALA A 42 -41.08 4.77 -44.35
N GLU A 43 -41.58 5.28 -45.46
CA GLU A 43 -42.22 6.60 -45.55
C GLU A 43 -43.58 6.62 -44.85
N SER A 44 -44.37 5.55 -44.96
CA SER A 44 -45.70 5.46 -44.32
C SER A 44 -45.68 5.60 -42.79
N TRP A 45 -44.55 5.27 -42.16
CA TRP A 45 -44.32 5.37 -40.72
C TRP A 45 -43.49 6.63 -40.32
N ARG A 46 -43.28 7.59 -41.23
CA ARG A 46 -42.59 8.86 -40.96
C ARG A 46 -43.39 9.71 -39.96
N ASP A 47 -42.72 10.29 -38.98
CA ASP A 47 -43.34 11.22 -38.04
C ASP A 47 -43.71 12.56 -38.74
N PRO A 48 -44.94 13.09 -38.56
CA PRO A 48 -45.38 14.34 -39.20
C PRO A 48 -44.56 15.60 -38.86
N SER A 49 -43.71 15.56 -37.83
CA SER A 49 -42.82 16.66 -37.45
C SER A 49 -41.52 16.73 -38.27
N CYS A 50 -41.23 15.73 -39.12
CA CYS A 50 -40.05 15.71 -39.97
C CYS A 50 -40.18 16.66 -41.18
N GLN A 51 -39.68 17.90 -41.05
CA GLN A 51 -39.46 18.79 -42.21
C GLN A 51 -38.26 18.35 -43.06
N GLU A 52 -38.40 18.45 -44.37
CA GLU A 52 -37.29 18.23 -45.31
C GLU A 52 -36.36 19.44 -45.35
N ASP A 53 -35.21 19.32 -44.68
CA ASP A 53 -34.08 20.24 -44.82
C ASP A 53 -32.80 19.44 -45.10
N CYS A 54 -32.76 18.81 -46.26
CA CYS A 54 -31.58 18.17 -46.84
C CYS A 54 -31.17 18.96 -48.08
N GLY A 55 -30.46 20.07 -47.87
CA GLY A 55 -30.10 21.01 -48.94
C GLY A 55 -29.27 20.39 -50.07
N ASP A 56 -29.60 20.81 -51.30
CA ASP A 56 -28.87 20.46 -52.51
C ASP A 56 -27.40 20.93 -52.46
N GLN A 57 -26.45 20.03 -52.72
CA GLN A 57 -25.23 20.44 -53.44
C GLN A 57 -24.50 19.32 -54.19
N GLU A 58 -24.18 19.66 -55.44
CA GLU A 58 -23.18 19.12 -56.37
C GLU A 58 -23.44 17.79 -57.10
N THR A 59 -23.71 17.97 -58.41
CA THR A 59 -23.65 16.98 -59.47
C THR A 59 -22.21 16.59 -59.83
N LEU A 60 -21.96 15.30 -60.06
CA LEU A 60 -20.81 14.82 -60.83
C LEU A 60 -21.30 13.87 -61.93
N GLN A 61 -21.08 14.28 -63.17
CA GLN A 61 -21.40 13.52 -64.39
C GLN A 61 -20.27 12.56 -64.76
N ASP A 62 -20.64 11.57 -65.59
CA ASP A 62 -19.78 10.63 -66.33
C ASP A 62 -18.77 9.74 -65.57
N ALA A 63 -19.14 8.47 -65.48
CA ALA A 63 -18.21 7.35 -65.47
C ALA A 63 -18.77 6.22 -66.36
N GLY A 64 -18.54 6.32 -67.68
CA GLY A 64 -18.85 5.24 -68.61
C GLY A 64 -17.85 4.07 -68.52
N GLY A 65 -18.27 2.89 -68.97
CA GLY A 65 -17.37 1.79 -69.33
C GLY A 65 -16.77 0.99 -68.18
N CYS A 66 -17.54 0.09 -67.58
CA CYS A 66 -16.99 -0.96 -66.70
C CYS A 66 -16.40 -2.10 -67.56
N GLY A 67 -15.09 -2.05 -67.83
CA GLY A 67 -14.36 -3.10 -68.55
C GLY A 67 -13.96 -4.27 -67.64
N GLU A 68 -14.03 -5.51 -68.16
CA GLU A 68 -13.63 -6.71 -67.44
C GLU A 68 -12.17 -6.68 -66.96
N LEU A 69 -11.91 -7.10 -65.72
CA LEU A 69 -10.59 -7.62 -65.32
C LEU A 69 -10.74 -8.92 -64.52
N ARG A 70 -10.41 -10.03 -65.18
CA ARG A 70 -10.27 -11.36 -64.57
C ARG A 70 -9.01 -11.43 -63.71
N TRP A 71 -9.08 -12.11 -62.57
CA TRP A 71 -7.90 -12.59 -61.84
C TRP A 71 -7.93 -14.10 -61.72
N GLY A 72 -6.86 -14.75 -62.18
CA GLY A 72 -6.73 -16.21 -62.24
C GLY A 72 -6.17 -16.82 -60.95
N VAL A 73 -6.49 -18.10 -60.73
CA VAL A 73 -6.09 -18.88 -59.54
C VAL A 73 -4.78 -19.64 -59.78
N PRO A 74 -3.74 -19.48 -58.95
CA PRO A 74 -2.61 -20.41 -58.89
C PRO A 74 -2.97 -21.68 -58.13
N LYS A 75 -2.61 -22.85 -58.68
CA LYS A 75 -2.74 -24.17 -58.03
C LYS A 75 -1.59 -24.42 -57.05
N TYR A 76 -1.89 -24.81 -55.80
CA TYR A 76 -1.10 -25.62 -54.83
C TYR A 76 -1.83 -25.53 -53.47
N PHE A 77 -2.10 -26.55 -52.66
CA PHE A 77 -1.97 -28.03 -52.72
C PHE A 77 -3.41 -28.66 -52.65
N GLY A 78 -3.69 -29.96 -52.51
CA GLY A 78 -2.87 -31.17 -52.40
C GLY A 78 -3.03 -31.95 -51.08
N GLY A 79 -4.26 -32.34 -50.70
CA GLY A 79 -4.52 -33.18 -49.52
C GLY A 79 -5.98 -33.68 -49.44
N GLU A 80 -6.19 -34.97 -49.19
CA GLU A 80 -7.51 -35.61 -49.18
C GLU A 80 -8.27 -35.44 -47.85
N ARG A 81 -9.57 -35.18 -47.93
CA ARG A 81 -10.58 -35.85 -47.09
C ARG A 81 -11.98 -35.82 -47.73
N LYS A 82 -12.77 -36.88 -47.50
CA LYS A 82 -13.98 -37.24 -48.27
C LYS A 82 -15.29 -36.81 -47.59
N GLY A 83 -16.26 -36.39 -48.40
CA GLY A 83 -17.68 -36.26 -48.05
C GLY A 83 -18.06 -34.96 -47.33
N ILE A 84 -19.23 -34.36 -47.54
CA ILE A 84 -20.41 -34.75 -48.33
C ILE A 84 -20.96 -33.48 -49.03
N HIS A 85 -21.10 -33.51 -50.36
CA HIS A 85 -21.91 -32.52 -51.09
C HIS A 85 -23.30 -33.09 -51.38
N ARG A 86 -24.37 -32.35 -51.06
CA ARG A 86 -25.64 -32.42 -51.79
C ARG A 86 -26.47 -31.15 -51.61
N GLY A 87 -26.69 -30.44 -52.72
CA GLY A 87 -27.83 -29.55 -52.94
C GLY A 87 -27.83 -28.20 -52.22
N ILE A 88 -27.48 -27.14 -52.95
CA ILE A 88 -28.38 -26.07 -53.41
C ILE A 88 -27.64 -25.29 -54.51
N GLY A 89 -28.37 -24.84 -55.54
CA GLY A 89 -27.80 -24.22 -56.74
C GLY A 89 -27.42 -22.75 -56.56
N PRO A 90 -26.67 -22.16 -57.52
CA PRO A 90 -26.17 -20.80 -57.40
C PRO A 90 -27.19 -19.76 -57.87
N GLN A 91 -27.68 -18.93 -56.94
CA GLN A 91 -27.95 -17.52 -57.23
C GLN A 91 -27.16 -16.69 -56.22
N VAL A 92 -26.05 -16.13 -56.70
CA VAL A 92 -25.24 -15.18 -55.93
C VAL A 92 -25.88 -13.82 -56.09
N ASP A 93 -26.60 -13.37 -55.06
CA ASP A 93 -27.18 -12.04 -55.08
C ASP A 93 -26.05 -10.99 -54.96
N ALA A 94 -25.89 -10.15 -55.98
CA ALA A 94 -24.72 -9.28 -56.14
C ALA A 94 -24.79 -8.00 -55.29
N GLN A 95 -25.85 -7.83 -54.49
CA GLN A 95 -26.10 -6.63 -53.69
C GLN A 95 -25.04 -6.29 -52.63
N PRO A 96 -24.44 -7.25 -51.87
CA PRO A 96 -23.47 -6.92 -50.81
C PRO A 96 -22.22 -6.19 -51.34
N ILE A 97 -21.81 -6.50 -52.59
CA ILE A 97 -20.64 -5.90 -53.23
C ILE A 97 -20.92 -4.44 -53.62
N LYS A 98 -22.14 -4.12 -54.09
CA LYS A 98 -22.53 -2.73 -54.40
C LYS A 98 -22.53 -1.85 -53.15
N LEU A 99 -23.07 -2.36 -52.03
CA LEU A 99 -23.11 -1.64 -50.76
C LEU A 99 -21.69 -1.38 -50.21
N MET A 100 -20.81 -2.39 -50.26
CA MET A 100 -19.40 -2.27 -49.88
C MET A 100 -18.64 -1.25 -50.75
N HIS A 101 -18.92 -1.17 -52.06
CA HIS A 101 -18.28 -0.20 -52.94
C HIS A 101 -18.72 1.24 -52.61
N GLN A 102 -20.02 1.49 -52.43
CA GLN A 102 -20.54 2.82 -52.06
C GLN A 102 -20.04 3.28 -50.68
N LEU A 103 -19.96 2.37 -49.70
CA LEU A 103 -19.41 2.67 -48.37
C LEU A 103 -17.88 2.86 -48.36
N SER A 104 -17.16 2.45 -49.42
CA SER A 104 -15.71 2.70 -49.51
C SER A 104 -15.37 4.12 -49.98
N GLN A 105 -16.27 4.77 -50.74
CA GLN A 105 -16.05 6.12 -51.27
C GLN A 105 -16.48 7.24 -50.31
N ARG A 106 -17.39 6.98 -49.36
CA ARG A 106 -17.74 7.92 -48.28
C ARG A 106 -16.98 7.53 -47.01
N ARG A 107 -16.20 8.46 -46.44
CA ARG A 107 -15.42 8.26 -45.19
C ARG A 107 -16.33 8.16 -43.95
N ALA A 108 -17.18 7.15 -43.87
CA ALA A 108 -17.96 6.78 -42.70
C ALA A 108 -17.34 5.55 -42.01
N PRO A 109 -17.41 5.43 -40.67
CA PRO A 109 -16.80 4.31 -39.97
C PRO A 109 -17.58 3.00 -40.17
N LEU A 110 -17.04 2.09 -40.99
CA LEU A 110 -17.59 0.74 -41.28
C LEU A 110 -17.91 -0.12 -40.03
N ARG A 111 -17.42 0.27 -38.84
CA ARG A 111 -17.55 -0.48 -37.57
C ARG A 111 -18.98 -0.76 -37.10
N LYS A 112 -20.01 -0.04 -37.58
CA LYS A 112 -21.40 -0.25 -37.15
C LYS A 112 -22.22 -1.23 -37.98
N VAL A 113 -21.80 -1.58 -39.21
CA VAL A 113 -22.59 -2.44 -40.11
C VAL A 113 -22.24 -3.93 -39.96
N LEU A 114 -20.97 -4.25 -39.65
CA LEU A 114 -20.49 -5.63 -39.53
C LEU A 114 -20.91 -6.37 -38.24
N GLY A 115 -21.59 -5.70 -37.30
CA GLY A 115 -22.07 -6.32 -36.07
C GLY A 115 -23.37 -7.12 -36.21
N SER A 116 -24.09 -6.97 -37.31
CA SER A 116 -25.50 -7.41 -37.42
C SER A 116 -25.70 -8.76 -38.13
N TYR A 117 -24.68 -9.32 -38.77
CA TYR A 117 -24.80 -10.49 -39.67
C TYR A 117 -24.10 -11.76 -39.14
N LEU A 118 -23.93 -11.89 -37.82
CA LEU A 118 -23.23 -13.02 -37.18
C LEU A 118 -24.17 -14.13 -36.68
N VAL A 119 -25.09 -14.59 -37.54
CA VAL A 119 -25.98 -15.75 -37.26
C VAL A 119 -26.22 -16.61 -38.51
N SER A 120 -25.19 -17.34 -38.95
CA SER A 120 -25.36 -18.61 -39.69
C SER A 120 -24.06 -19.44 -39.65
N PRO A 121 -24.07 -20.77 -39.36
CA PRO A 121 -22.85 -21.47 -38.91
C PRO A 121 -22.00 -22.15 -40.01
N PHE A 122 -22.43 -22.19 -41.28
CA PHE A 122 -21.92 -23.19 -42.25
C PHE A 122 -21.03 -22.68 -43.40
N PHE A 123 -20.75 -21.38 -43.47
CA PHE A 123 -19.73 -20.83 -44.38
C PHE A 123 -18.83 -19.88 -43.59
N PHE A 124 -17.63 -20.32 -43.18
CA PHE A 124 -16.38 -19.54 -43.06
C PHE A 124 -15.31 -20.34 -42.29
N SER A 125 -14.58 -21.23 -43.00
CA SER A 125 -13.49 -22.02 -42.40
C SER A 125 -12.07 -21.64 -42.88
N GLU A 126 -11.91 -21.01 -44.06
CA GLU A 126 -10.56 -20.79 -44.64
C GLU A 126 -10.26 -19.37 -45.16
N ILE A 127 -11.24 -18.47 -45.23
CA ILE A 127 -11.00 -17.06 -45.65
C ILE A 127 -10.80 -16.13 -44.43
N PHE A 128 -11.34 -16.48 -43.26
CA PHE A 128 -11.28 -15.61 -42.07
C PHE A 128 -9.92 -15.61 -41.35
N SER A 129 -9.08 -16.63 -41.55
CA SER A 129 -7.75 -16.73 -40.92
C SER A 129 -6.76 -15.63 -41.33
N ASN A 130 -7.06 -14.83 -42.37
CA ASN A 130 -6.18 -13.75 -42.86
C ASN A 130 -6.81 -12.35 -42.87
N ILE A 131 -8.07 -12.16 -42.43
CA ILE A 131 -8.75 -10.84 -42.49
C ILE A 131 -9.17 -10.30 -41.11
N ILE A 132 -9.27 -11.12 -40.06
CA ILE A 132 -9.34 -10.63 -38.66
C ILE A 132 -8.11 -11.08 -37.88
N SER A 133 -6.95 -10.53 -38.26
CA SER A 133 -5.77 -10.43 -37.39
C SER A 133 -5.55 -8.99 -36.93
N THR A 134 -6.60 -8.31 -36.46
CA THR A 134 -6.43 -7.45 -35.29
C THR A 134 -6.33 -8.35 -34.07
N ALA A 135 -5.18 -9.02 -33.93
CA ALA A 135 -4.90 -9.87 -32.78
C ALA A 135 -5.14 -9.03 -31.51
N GLN A 136 -6.07 -9.47 -30.67
CA GLN A 136 -6.33 -8.87 -29.37
C GLN A 136 -5.04 -9.02 -28.56
N LYS A 137 -4.19 -7.99 -28.54
CA LYS A 137 -2.91 -8.03 -27.85
C LYS A 137 -3.15 -8.11 -26.35
N CYS A 138 -3.04 -9.32 -25.82
CA CYS A 138 -3.14 -9.56 -24.40
C CYS A 138 -1.98 -8.88 -23.65
N PRO A 139 -2.21 -8.45 -22.39
CA PRO A 139 -1.15 -7.90 -21.56
C PRO A 139 -0.05 -8.94 -21.30
N LYS A 140 1.09 -8.49 -20.77
CA LYS A 140 2.21 -9.38 -20.44
C LYS A 140 1.75 -10.44 -19.41
N ASN A 141 2.25 -11.67 -19.57
CA ASN A 141 1.90 -12.84 -18.76
C ASN A 141 0.41 -13.26 -18.90
N SER A 142 -0.12 -13.14 -20.12
CA SER A 142 -1.45 -13.64 -20.48
C SER A 142 -1.54 -14.02 -21.95
N HIS A 143 -2.45 -14.93 -22.28
CA HIS A 143 -2.74 -15.40 -23.64
C HIS A 143 -4.21 -15.20 -23.98
N PHE A 144 -4.54 -15.15 -25.28
CA PHE A 144 -5.92 -15.02 -25.73
C PHE A 144 -6.61 -16.38 -25.79
N GLU A 145 -7.80 -16.50 -25.21
CA GLU A 145 -8.64 -17.68 -25.29
C GLU A 145 -10.05 -17.30 -25.78
N ALA A 146 -10.54 -17.99 -26.82
CA ALA A 146 -11.84 -17.71 -27.43
C ALA A 146 -13.04 -18.08 -26.53
N CYS A 147 -12.83 -18.96 -25.54
CA CYS A 147 -13.82 -19.43 -24.57
C CYS A 147 -13.17 -19.54 -23.18
N GLY A 148 -12.53 -18.45 -22.73
CA GLY A 148 -11.88 -18.38 -21.42
C GLY A 148 -12.87 -18.18 -20.27
N THR A 149 -12.40 -18.38 -19.03
CA THR A 149 -13.23 -18.21 -17.83
C THR A 149 -13.69 -16.75 -17.66
N ALA A 150 -14.99 -16.59 -17.37
CA ALA A 150 -15.58 -15.32 -16.96
C ALA A 150 -15.44 -15.04 -15.44
N CYS A 151 -14.71 -15.91 -14.73
CA CYS A 151 -14.32 -15.80 -13.32
C CYS A 151 -12.80 -16.04 -13.19
N PRO A 152 -11.93 -15.13 -13.66
CA PRO A 152 -10.48 -15.29 -13.52
C PRO A 152 -10.05 -15.19 -12.05
N ALA A 153 -8.95 -15.87 -11.69
CA ALA A 153 -8.30 -15.67 -10.39
C ALA A 153 -7.74 -14.24 -10.28
N THR A 154 -7.80 -13.65 -9.09
CA THR A 154 -7.36 -12.26 -8.84
C THR A 154 -6.45 -12.20 -7.62
N CYS A 155 -5.79 -11.07 -7.35
CA CYS A 155 -5.08 -10.92 -6.07
C CYS A 155 -6.00 -10.94 -4.83
N ALA A 156 -7.31 -10.67 -4.98
CA ALA A 156 -8.28 -10.79 -3.89
C ALA A 156 -8.72 -12.25 -3.66
N GLU A 157 -8.83 -13.04 -4.74
CA GLU A 157 -9.13 -14.46 -4.73
C GLU A 157 -8.10 -15.22 -5.60
N PRO A 158 -6.90 -15.52 -5.05
CA PRO A 158 -5.81 -16.14 -5.82
C PRO A 158 -6.09 -17.59 -6.22
N ARG A 159 -7.02 -18.25 -5.52
CA ARG A 159 -7.51 -19.58 -5.86
C ARG A 159 -8.77 -19.39 -6.73
N PRO A 160 -8.76 -19.77 -8.02
CA PRO A 160 -9.94 -19.62 -8.88
C PRO A 160 -11.12 -20.43 -8.30
N PRO A 161 -12.37 -19.95 -8.45
CA PRO A 161 -13.54 -20.67 -7.96
C PRO A 161 -13.66 -22.03 -8.66
N ALA A 162 -13.95 -23.08 -7.88
CA ALA A 162 -14.05 -24.46 -8.37
C ALA A 162 -15.10 -24.66 -9.48
N SER A 163 -16.06 -23.74 -9.61
CA SER A 163 -17.00 -23.65 -10.72
C SER A 163 -17.41 -22.20 -10.96
N CYS A 164 -17.36 -21.74 -12.21
CA CYS A 164 -17.93 -20.46 -12.65
C CYS A 164 -19.28 -20.72 -13.33
N SER A 165 -20.36 -20.10 -12.84
CA SER A 165 -21.72 -20.26 -13.40
C SER A 165 -22.01 -19.37 -14.61
N LYS A 166 -21.07 -18.47 -14.96
CA LYS A 166 -21.16 -17.59 -16.12
C LYS A 166 -20.68 -18.34 -17.38
N PRO A 167 -21.28 -18.08 -18.57
CA PRO A 167 -20.76 -18.62 -19.82
C PRO A 167 -19.32 -18.15 -20.06
N CYS A 168 -18.52 -18.97 -20.76
CA CYS A 168 -17.18 -18.59 -21.17
C CYS A 168 -17.22 -17.37 -22.11
N THR A 169 -16.10 -16.64 -22.19
CA THR A 169 -16.02 -15.42 -23.01
C THR A 169 -14.66 -15.29 -23.68
N ALA A 170 -14.65 -14.72 -24.88
CA ALA A 170 -13.43 -14.44 -25.63
C ALA A 170 -12.62 -13.36 -24.89
N SER A 171 -11.49 -13.74 -24.31
CA SER A 171 -10.80 -12.93 -23.30
C SER A 171 -9.31 -13.27 -23.20
N CYS A 172 -8.54 -12.38 -22.57
CA CYS A 172 -7.15 -12.66 -22.21
C CYS A 172 -7.11 -13.31 -20.83
N GLN A 173 -6.54 -14.51 -20.74
CA GLN A 173 -6.41 -15.31 -19.53
C GLN A 173 -4.97 -15.23 -19.03
N CYS A 174 -4.78 -15.00 -17.72
CA CYS A 174 -3.44 -14.96 -17.13
C CYS A 174 -2.75 -16.32 -17.26
N ASP A 175 -1.43 -16.29 -17.50
CA ASP A 175 -0.61 -17.50 -17.58
C ASP A 175 -0.44 -18.16 -16.20
N GLU A 176 -0.04 -19.43 -16.15
CA GLU A 176 0.14 -20.17 -14.91
C GLU A 176 1.12 -19.45 -13.96
N GLY A 177 0.71 -19.30 -12.68
CA GLY A 177 1.46 -18.54 -11.67
C GLY A 177 1.14 -17.03 -11.64
N PHE A 178 0.31 -16.53 -12.55
CA PHE A 178 -0.14 -15.14 -12.59
C PHE A 178 -1.64 -15.02 -12.32
N VAL A 179 -2.04 -13.92 -11.68
CA VAL A 179 -3.45 -13.59 -11.41
C VAL A 179 -3.79 -12.17 -11.82
N LEU A 180 -5.07 -11.90 -12.06
CA LEU A 180 -5.53 -10.60 -12.54
C LEU A 180 -5.55 -9.56 -11.40
N HIS A 181 -4.86 -8.45 -11.60
CA HIS A 181 -4.91 -7.28 -10.73
C HIS A 181 -4.85 -6.02 -11.60
N ASP A 182 -5.86 -5.15 -11.47
CA ASP A 182 -5.96 -3.84 -12.12
C ASP A 182 -5.70 -3.87 -13.64
N SER A 183 -6.26 -4.89 -14.31
CA SER A 183 -6.13 -5.18 -15.75
C SER A 183 -4.78 -5.73 -16.22
N ALA A 184 -3.87 -6.10 -15.31
CA ALA A 184 -2.61 -6.77 -15.60
C ALA A 184 -2.52 -8.15 -14.93
N CYS A 185 -1.72 -9.05 -15.50
CA CYS A 185 -1.44 -10.35 -14.89
C CYS A 185 -0.12 -10.27 -14.10
N VAL A 186 -0.24 -10.29 -12.78
CA VAL A 186 0.87 -10.14 -11.82
C VAL A 186 1.22 -11.48 -11.18
N PRO A 187 2.49 -11.73 -10.80
CA PRO A 187 2.87 -12.98 -10.14
C PRO A 187 2.07 -13.16 -8.84
N VAL A 188 1.50 -14.34 -8.63
CA VAL A 188 0.62 -14.63 -7.48
C VAL A 188 1.33 -14.43 -6.12
N GLU A 189 2.65 -14.60 -6.10
CA GLU A 189 3.54 -14.33 -4.97
C GLU A 189 3.60 -12.86 -4.53
N THR A 190 3.15 -11.92 -5.37
CA THR A 190 3.11 -10.47 -5.08
C THR A 190 1.79 -9.99 -4.49
N CYS A 191 0.76 -10.83 -4.46
CA CYS A 191 -0.57 -10.46 -3.98
C CYS A 191 -0.62 -10.32 -2.45
N SER A 192 -1.07 -9.16 -1.98
CA SER A 192 -1.42 -8.90 -0.58
C SER A 192 -2.52 -9.84 -0.09
N CYS A 193 -2.48 -10.20 1.19
CA CYS A 193 -3.53 -11.02 1.81
C CYS A 193 -4.69 -10.14 2.29
N VAL A 194 -5.92 -10.66 2.24
CA VAL A 194 -7.09 -10.04 2.87
C VAL A 194 -7.56 -10.89 4.04
N HIS A 195 -7.66 -10.30 5.24
CA HIS A 195 -8.10 -10.98 6.45
C HIS A 195 -8.96 -10.05 7.31
N ASN A 196 -10.11 -10.53 7.79
CA ASN A 196 -11.08 -9.76 8.58
C ASN A 196 -11.41 -8.37 7.99
N GLY A 197 -11.51 -8.27 6.65
CA GLY A 197 -11.80 -7.04 5.93
C GLY A 197 -10.61 -6.08 5.73
N ARG A 198 -9.40 -6.45 6.15
CA ARG A 198 -8.18 -5.63 6.02
C ARG A 198 -7.15 -6.29 5.09
N SER A 199 -6.44 -5.46 4.32
CA SER A 199 -5.34 -5.89 3.45
C SER A 199 -3.99 -5.81 4.17
N TYR A 200 -3.13 -6.79 3.94
CA TYR A 200 -1.79 -6.95 4.55
C TYR A 200 -0.77 -7.31 3.46
N LYS A 201 0.41 -6.70 3.52
CA LYS A 201 1.48 -6.95 2.53
C LYS A 201 2.07 -8.35 2.70
N VAL A 202 2.61 -8.91 1.63
CA VAL A 202 3.34 -10.20 1.69
C VAL A 202 4.48 -10.11 2.71
N ARG A 203 4.55 -11.10 3.61
CA ARG A 203 5.41 -11.19 4.82
C ARG A 203 5.04 -10.27 5.99
N GLU A 204 4.03 -9.41 5.87
CA GLU A 204 3.52 -8.60 7.00
C GLU A 204 2.94 -9.51 8.08
N GLU A 205 3.28 -9.21 9.34
CA GLU A 205 2.77 -9.93 10.49
C GLU A 205 1.85 -9.05 11.33
N PHE A 206 0.68 -9.57 11.68
CA PHE A 206 -0.36 -8.88 12.42
C PHE A 206 -0.96 -9.75 13.53
N TRP A 207 -1.68 -9.16 14.46
CA TRP A 207 -2.50 -9.90 15.42
C TRP A 207 -3.86 -10.15 14.79
N GLU A 208 -4.38 -11.38 14.91
CA GLU A 208 -5.62 -11.83 14.26
C GLU A 208 -6.83 -10.97 14.69
N ASP A 209 -6.83 -10.59 15.97
CA ASP A 209 -7.92 -9.90 16.67
C ASP A 209 -7.39 -8.89 17.70
N GLY A 210 -8.31 -8.32 18.47
CA GLY A 210 -8.03 -7.39 19.57
C GLY A 210 -7.42 -8.03 20.84
N SER A 211 -7.19 -9.35 20.90
CA SER A 211 -6.82 -10.06 22.13
C SER A 211 -5.32 -10.35 22.27
N CYS A 212 -4.57 -10.22 21.17
CA CYS A 212 -3.17 -10.63 21.06
C CYS A 212 -2.93 -12.12 21.43
N GLN A 213 -3.87 -13.02 21.14
CA GLN A 213 -3.73 -14.47 21.39
C GLN A 213 -3.27 -15.27 20.16
N SER A 214 -3.33 -14.66 18.98
CA SER A 214 -2.97 -15.30 17.71
C SER A 214 -2.24 -14.31 16.80
N ARG A 215 -1.04 -14.70 16.37
CA ARG A 215 -0.15 -13.93 15.51
C ARG A 215 -0.20 -14.53 14.11
N CYS A 216 -0.66 -13.73 13.16
CA CYS A 216 -0.81 -14.11 11.76
C CYS A 216 0.30 -13.49 10.91
N ARG A 217 0.64 -14.18 9.82
CA ARG A 217 1.54 -13.69 8.79
C ARG A 217 0.89 -13.86 7.42
N CYS A 218 0.97 -12.83 6.59
CA CYS A 218 0.63 -12.94 5.19
C CYS A 218 1.77 -13.65 4.45
N GLU A 219 1.52 -14.83 3.90
CA GLU A 219 2.48 -15.57 3.08
C GLU A 219 2.28 -15.27 1.59
N ALA A 220 3.25 -15.67 0.76
CA ALA A 220 3.16 -15.50 -0.69
C ALA A 220 1.96 -16.29 -1.24
N GLY A 221 1.21 -15.69 -2.18
CA GLY A 221 -0.02 -16.27 -2.73
C GLY A 221 -1.31 -15.87 -2.01
N GLY A 222 -1.27 -14.85 -1.14
CA GLY A 222 -2.45 -14.30 -0.45
C GLY A 222 -2.96 -15.14 0.73
N GLU A 223 -2.23 -16.18 1.15
CA GLU A 223 -2.61 -17.05 2.25
C GLU A 223 -2.16 -16.47 3.61
N VAL A 224 -3.03 -16.59 4.62
CA VAL A 224 -2.75 -16.10 5.98
C VAL A 224 -2.53 -17.27 6.91
N VAL A 225 -1.34 -17.33 7.51
CA VAL A 225 -0.96 -18.39 8.45
C VAL A 225 -0.90 -17.81 9.86
N CYS A 226 -1.82 -18.25 10.72
CA CYS A 226 -1.92 -17.83 12.12
C CYS A 226 -1.35 -18.87 13.09
N LYS A 227 -0.69 -18.41 14.14
CA LYS A 227 -0.08 -19.23 15.20
C LYS A 227 -0.42 -18.65 16.58
N LYS A 228 -0.73 -19.51 17.54
CA LYS A 228 -0.97 -19.10 18.93
C LYS A 228 0.26 -18.36 19.47
N ALA A 229 0.04 -17.16 19.99
CA ALA A 229 1.08 -16.26 20.49
C ALA A 229 0.52 -15.43 21.65
N GLY A 230 1.37 -14.62 22.28
CA GLY A 230 0.96 -13.75 23.37
C GLY A 230 1.94 -12.61 23.58
N CYS A 231 1.48 -11.51 24.15
CA CYS A 231 2.37 -10.48 24.70
C CYS A 231 3.25 -11.07 25.81
N LYS A 232 4.45 -10.52 25.98
CA LYS A 232 5.38 -10.95 27.05
C LYS A 232 4.78 -10.67 28.43
N ALA A 233 5.35 -11.29 29.47
CA ALA A 233 4.85 -11.16 30.85
C ALA A 233 4.74 -9.71 31.37
N HIS A 234 5.63 -8.81 30.91
CA HIS A 234 5.67 -7.38 31.23
C HIS A 234 4.94 -6.50 30.18
N GLU A 235 4.22 -7.09 29.23
CA GLU A 235 3.45 -6.40 28.19
C GLU A 235 1.94 -6.65 28.37
N LYS A 236 1.12 -5.73 27.86
CA LYS A 236 -0.33 -5.85 27.73
C LYS A 236 -0.73 -5.63 26.28
N CYS A 237 -1.77 -6.34 25.83
CA CYS A 237 -2.38 -6.07 24.54
C CYS A 237 -3.13 -4.72 24.59
N VAL A 238 -2.87 -3.84 23.62
CA VAL A 238 -3.52 -2.55 23.48
C VAL A 238 -3.94 -2.35 22.02
N THR A 239 -5.23 -2.15 21.79
CA THR A 239 -5.75 -1.83 20.46
C THR A 239 -5.71 -0.31 20.24
N VAL A 240 -4.95 0.12 19.24
CA VAL A 240 -4.86 1.53 18.81
C VAL A 240 -5.30 1.61 17.36
N ASN A 241 -6.31 2.44 17.06
CA ASN A 241 -6.89 2.60 15.71
C ASN A 241 -7.30 1.25 15.06
N GLY A 242 -7.89 0.34 15.84
CA GLY A 242 -8.26 -1.01 15.38
C GLY A 242 -7.09 -2.00 15.23
N VAL A 243 -5.86 -1.60 15.57
CA VAL A 243 -4.66 -2.46 15.49
C VAL A 243 -4.21 -2.85 16.89
N ALA A 244 -4.32 -4.13 17.22
CA ALA A 244 -3.76 -4.67 18.45
C ALA A 244 -2.23 -4.66 18.42
N ASN A 245 -1.60 -4.26 19.51
CA ASN A 245 -0.15 -4.26 19.70
C ASN A 245 0.18 -4.57 21.17
N CYS A 246 1.26 -5.31 21.39
CA CYS A 246 1.82 -5.50 22.73
C CYS A 246 2.60 -4.25 23.15
N GLN A 247 2.27 -3.69 24.32
CA GLN A 247 2.98 -2.54 24.89
C GLN A 247 3.33 -2.84 26.34
N ALA A 248 4.46 -2.32 26.84
CA ALA A 248 4.86 -2.52 28.22
C ALA A 248 3.77 -2.07 29.21
N LYS A 249 3.51 -2.87 30.26
CA LYS A 249 2.49 -2.61 31.28
C LYS A 249 2.79 -1.33 32.05
N LYS A 250 4.03 -1.23 32.52
CA LYS A 250 4.64 -0.11 33.25
C LYS A 250 5.93 0.33 32.52
N HIS A 251 6.30 1.59 32.71
CA HIS A 251 7.62 2.09 32.37
C HIS A 251 8.21 2.76 33.62
N PHE A 252 9.52 2.63 33.82
CA PHE A 252 10.27 3.47 34.73
C PHE A 252 10.71 4.75 33.99
N THR A 253 10.86 5.86 34.71
CA THR A 253 11.19 7.16 34.11
C THR A 253 12.41 7.75 34.80
N CYS A 254 13.51 7.91 34.05
CA CYS A 254 14.68 8.67 34.49
C CYS A 254 14.73 10.02 33.76
N ILE A 255 15.14 11.08 34.46
CA ILE A 255 15.17 12.47 33.98
C ILE A 255 16.49 13.14 34.39
N GLY A 256 17.06 13.95 33.49
CA GLY A 256 18.13 14.90 33.78
C GLY A 256 17.74 16.28 33.24
N THR A 257 17.86 17.33 34.05
CA THR A 257 17.30 18.66 33.75
C THR A 257 18.08 19.83 34.32
N GLY A 258 18.09 20.96 33.61
CA GLY A 258 18.49 22.27 34.16
C GLY A 258 19.98 22.38 34.50
N ASP A 259 20.27 23.02 35.63
CA ASP A 259 21.54 22.89 36.36
C ASP A 259 21.45 21.58 37.16
N PRO A 260 22.26 20.58 36.83
CA PRO A 260 21.75 19.27 36.43
C PRO A 260 21.19 18.49 37.61
N HIS A 261 19.89 18.65 37.79
CA HIS A 261 19.04 17.84 38.66
C HIS A 261 18.75 16.52 37.96
N TYR A 262 19.06 15.43 38.63
CA TYR A 262 18.77 14.07 38.19
C TYR A 262 17.60 13.49 38.98
N THR A 263 16.81 12.64 38.33
CA THR A 263 15.84 11.75 38.98
C THR A 263 16.01 10.36 38.38
N THR A 264 16.34 9.38 39.22
CA THR A 264 16.57 8.00 38.82
C THR A 264 15.27 7.29 38.43
N PHE A 265 15.38 6.07 37.93
CA PHE A 265 14.22 5.24 37.56
C PHE A 265 13.26 4.97 38.73
N ASP A 266 13.78 4.86 39.96
CA ASP A 266 13.01 4.59 41.17
C ASP A 266 12.72 5.84 42.01
N GLY A 267 13.21 7.01 41.56
CA GLY A 267 12.78 8.33 42.02
C GLY A 267 13.74 9.04 42.98
N LEU A 268 14.92 8.48 43.23
CA LEU A 268 16.00 9.18 43.94
C LEU A 268 16.37 10.44 43.18
N ARG A 269 16.55 11.56 43.91
CA ARG A 269 16.93 12.85 43.35
C ARG A 269 18.29 13.28 43.88
N TYR A 270 19.12 13.81 42.99
CA TYR A 270 20.45 14.30 43.31
C TYR A 270 20.92 15.29 42.25
N ASP A 271 21.91 16.11 42.58
CA ASP A 271 22.39 17.21 41.74
C ASP A 271 23.87 17.01 41.41
N PHE A 272 24.25 16.98 40.12
CA PHE A 272 25.63 16.66 39.73
C PHE A 272 26.18 17.50 38.57
N GLN A 273 26.93 18.55 38.91
CA GLN A 273 27.35 19.62 37.99
C GLN A 273 28.56 19.29 37.08
N GLY A 274 28.73 18.03 36.67
CA GLY A 274 29.82 17.61 35.80
C GLY A 274 29.56 17.87 34.32
N THR A 275 30.61 18.22 33.56
CA THR A 275 30.54 18.75 32.18
C THR A 275 31.22 17.84 31.14
N CYS A 276 31.14 16.53 31.37
CA CYS A 276 31.75 15.48 30.56
C CYS A 276 30.66 14.63 29.88
N ILE A 277 31.06 13.54 29.21
CA ILE A 277 30.12 12.55 28.70
C ILE A 277 29.94 11.46 29.75
N TYR A 278 28.71 11.23 30.18
CA TYR A 278 28.35 10.26 31.21
C TYR A 278 27.38 9.20 30.67
N GLN A 279 27.49 7.97 31.16
CA GLN A 279 26.50 6.92 30.94
C GLN A 279 25.26 7.23 31.77
N PHE A 280 24.17 7.56 31.09
CA PHE A 280 22.91 7.90 31.74
C PHE A 280 22.16 6.62 32.15
N ALA A 281 21.92 5.72 31.20
CA ALA A 281 21.37 4.39 31.44
C ALA A 281 21.86 3.41 30.36
N ALA A 282 22.22 2.18 30.72
CA ALA A 282 22.53 1.11 29.77
C ALA A 282 22.00 -0.23 30.28
N LEU A 283 21.85 -1.22 29.39
CA LEU A 283 21.73 -2.62 29.80
C LEU A 283 23.08 -3.09 30.35
N CYS A 284 23.09 -3.63 31.58
CA CYS A 284 24.32 -4.02 32.28
C CYS A 284 24.37 -5.51 32.67
N THR A 285 23.35 -6.28 32.32
CA THR A 285 23.32 -7.74 32.44
C THR A 285 23.49 -8.41 31.07
N GLN A 286 23.91 -9.68 31.07
CA GLN A 286 24.02 -10.51 29.87
C GLN A 286 22.75 -11.35 29.64
N ASP A 287 21.54 -10.80 29.84
CA ASP A 287 20.30 -11.52 29.51
C ASP A 287 20.05 -11.50 27.98
N PRO A 288 20.12 -12.65 27.28
CA PRO A 288 19.92 -12.71 25.83
C PRO A 288 18.47 -12.39 25.39
N LYS A 289 17.53 -12.21 26.33
CA LYS A 289 16.14 -11.80 26.04
C LYS A 289 15.97 -10.29 25.97
N LEU A 290 16.96 -9.53 26.46
CA LEU A 290 16.95 -8.07 26.48
C LEU A 290 17.81 -7.52 25.34
N VAL A 291 17.33 -6.48 24.68
CA VAL A 291 18.10 -5.78 23.63
C VAL A 291 19.12 -4.86 24.31
N PRO A 292 20.42 -4.98 24.02
CA PRO A 292 21.43 -4.07 24.53
C PRO A 292 21.22 -2.64 24.01
N PHE A 293 21.36 -1.67 24.91
CA PHE A 293 21.35 -0.25 24.59
C PHE A 293 22.27 0.51 25.54
N THR A 294 22.72 1.69 25.14
CA THR A 294 23.39 2.66 26.03
C THR A 294 22.93 4.08 25.70
N VAL A 295 22.43 4.79 26.70
CA VAL A 295 22.11 6.22 26.64
C VAL A 295 23.25 7.00 27.30
N LYS A 296 23.80 7.99 26.59
CA LYS A 296 24.83 8.91 27.09
C LYS A 296 24.29 10.34 27.09
N VAL A 297 24.71 11.11 28.08
CA VAL A 297 24.46 12.56 28.15
C VAL A 297 25.78 13.31 28.17
N GLU A 298 25.90 14.34 27.35
CA GLU A 298 26.97 15.34 27.38
C GLU A 298 26.41 16.60 28.03
N ASN A 299 27.01 17.05 29.13
CA ASN A 299 26.65 18.30 29.80
C ASN A 299 27.66 19.41 29.44
N ASN A 300 27.20 20.65 29.24
CA ASN A 300 28.10 21.80 29.01
C ASN A 300 27.77 23.02 29.89
N ASN A 301 28.77 23.87 30.11
CA ASN A 301 28.57 25.18 30.73
C ASN A 301 28.10 26.21 29.68
N ARG A 302 26.96 26.86 29.92
CA ARG A 302 26.46 27.95 29.07
C ARG A 302 26.98 29.31 29.55
N GLY A 303 28.28 29.55 29.34
CA GLY A 303 28.97 30.79 29.72
C GLY A 303 29.33 30.92 31.21
N SER A 304 28.47 30.45 32.12
CA SER A 304 28.80 30.31 33.55
C SER A 304 29.35 28.91 33.85
N LYS A 305 30.49 28.84 34.55
CA LYS A 305 31.06 27.58 35.08
C LYS A 305 30.35 27.05 36.32
N ALA A 306 29.42 27.82 36.89
CA ALA A 306 28.71 27.45 38.11
C ALA A 306 27.52 26.51 37.89
N VAL A 307 27.16 26.22 36.63
CA VAL A 307 26.01 25.37 36.25
C VAL A 307 26.28 24.61 34.93
N SER A 308 25.67 23.44 34.71
CA SER A 308 25.83 22.67 33.46
C SER A 308 24.55 22.05 32.91
N PHE A 309 24.29 22.20 31.60
CA PHE A 309 23.07 21.74 30.95
C PHE A 309 23.32 20.57 29.99
N THR A 310 22.36 19.65 29.86
CA THR A 310 22.40 18.61 28.82
C THR A 310 22.45 19.25 27.42
N LYS A 311 23.57 19.07 26.72
CA LYS A 311 23.85 19.57 25.36
C LYS A 311 23.52 18.54 24.29
N THR A 312 23.90 17.28 24.55
CA THR A 312 23.75 16.17 23.61
C THR A 312 23.20 14.95 24.34
N VAL A 313 22.21 14.29 23.74
CA VAL A 313 21.71 12.97 24.15
C VAL A 313 22.03 11.98 23.03
N THR A 314 22.78 10.93 23.37
CA THR A 314 23.16 9.86 22.42
C THR A 314 22.55 8.54 22.86
N LEU A 315 21.94 7.80 21.92
CA LEU A 315 21.49 6.43 22.09
C LEU A 315 22.29 5.51 21.16
N GLU A 316 22.96 4.52 21.73
CA GLU A 316 23.62 3.43 21.04
C GLU A 316 22.72 2.19 21.15
N VAL A 317 22.20 1.69 20.01
CA VAL A 317 21.25 0.58 19.97
C VAL A 317 21.24 -0.07 18.57
N TYR A 318 21.13 -1.40 18.48
CA TYR A 318 21.15 -2.16 17.22
C TYR A 318 22.32 -1.79 16.28
N ASP A 319 23.52 -1.64 16.83
CA ASP A 319 24.72 -1.20 16.09
C ASP A 319 24.60 0.18 15.41
N ASN A 320 23.62 1.00 15.82
CA ASN A 320 23.45 2.38 15.37
C ASN A 320 23.74 3.36 16.52
N VAL A 321 24.31 4.52 16.16
CA VAL A 321 24.54 5.65 17.06
C VAL A 321 23.60 6.78 16.66
N ILE A 322 22.63 7.08 17.52
CA ILE A 322 21.62 8.12 17.30
C ILE A 322 21.95 9.30 18.22
N SER A 323 22.06 10.51 17.68
CA SER A 323 22.41 11.72 18.45
C SER A 323 21.39 12.83 18.26
N MET A 324 20.89 13.38 19.36
CA MET A 324 20.14 14.62 19.41
C MET A 324 21.01 15.65 20.14
N SER A 325 21.58 16.62 19.42
CA SER A 325 22.48 17.64 19.97
C SER A 325 21.98 19.04 19.64
N GLN A 326 22.31 20.02 20.48
CA GLN A 326 22.20 21.45 20.17
C GLN A 326 23.24 21.94 19.15
N GLU A 327 24.27 21.14 18.86
CA GLU A 327 25.40 21.54 18.04
C GLU A 327 25.17 21.26 16.54
N HIS A 328 24.90 22.34 15.79
CA HIS A 328 24.72 22.39 14.33
C HIS A 328 23.56 21.55 13.75
N PRO A 329 22.91 21.97 12.65
CA PRO A 329 23.08 23.21 11.86
C PRO A 329 22.33 24.41 12.47
N LEU A 330 22.24 25.53 11.74
CA LEU A 330 21.54 26.76 12.14
C LEU A 330 20.00 26.66 12.17
N THR A 331 19.44 25.48 11.95
CA THR A 331 18.00 25.20 12.09
C THR A 331 17.62 25.04 13.55
N SER A 332 16.46 25.54 13.97
CA SER A 332 15.97 25.41 15.34
C SER A 332 14.66 24.62 15.40
N PRO A 333 14.63 23.41 16.02
CA PRO A 333 15.78 22.64 16.48
C PRO A 333 16.63 22.07 15.31
N PRO A 334 17.90 21.70 15.55
CA PRO A 334 18.72 21.03 14.57
C PRO A 334 18.26 19.57 14.34
N PRO A 335 18.30 19.05 13.09
CA PRO A 335 18.03 17.64 12.80
C PRO A 335 18.95 16.70 13.61
N PRO A 336 18.43 15.57 14.10
CA PRO A 336 19.25 14.55 14.73
C PRO A 336 20.17 13.87 13.72
N GLN A 337 21.16 13.16 14.24
CA GLN A 337 22.07 12.33 13.46
C GLN A 337 21.84 10.84 13.71
N VAL A 338 22.02 10.03 12.68
CA VAL A 338 22.15 8.58 12.75
C VAL A 338 23.46 8.18 12.09
N ASN A 339 24.35 7.55 12.85
CA ASN A 339 25.70 7.16 12.42
C ASN A 339 26.54 8.33 11.86
N GLY A 340 26.36 9.52 12.44
CA GLY A 340 27.04 10.76 12.02
C GLY A 340 26.42 11.49 10.82
N ALA A 341 25.41 10.91 10.16
CA ALA A 341 24.67 11.57 9.09
C ALA A 341 23.39 12.23 9.64
N PHE A 342 23.12 13.48 9.28
CA PHE A 342 21.86 14.15 9.61
C PHE A 342 20.67 13.47 8.91
N VAL A 343 19.53 13.36 9.61
CA VAL A 343 18.29 12.79 9.07
C VAL A 343 17.12 13.76 9.21
N GLU A 344 16.24 13.78 8.19
CA GLU A 344 14.94 14.46 8.27
C GLU A 344 13.94 13.62 9.06
N LEU A 345 12.96 14.26 9.70
CA LEU A 345 11.98 13.59 10.56
C LEU A 345 10.55 13.64 10.00
N PRO A 346 9.74 12.59 10.17
CA PRO A 346 10.06 11.35 10.89
C PRO A 346 11.02 10.43 10.12
N PHE A 347 11.93 9.77 10.84
CA PHE A 347 12.90 8.81 10.29
C PHE A 347 12.68 7.42 10.90
N THR A 348 12.58 6.39 10.07
CA THR A 348 12.35 5.01 10.54
C THR A 348 13.40 4.06 9.98
N GLN A 349 14.07 3.33 10.86
CA GLN A 349 15.06 2.32 10.51
C GLN A 349 14.46 0.92 10.64
N LYS A 350 14.08 0.30 9.50
CA LYS A 350 13.76 -1.14 9.33
C LYS A 350 13.06 -1.81 10.53
N ASP A 351 11.96 -1.24 11.01
CA ASP A 351 11.18 -1.73 12.16
C ASP A 351 11.97 -1.90 13.49
N GLN A 352 13.20 -1.37 13.57
CA GLN A 352 14.05 -1.38 14.77
C GLN A 352 13.78 -0.15 15.66
N PHE A 353 13.75 1.04 15.05
CA PHE A 353 13.48 2.30 15.74
C PHE A 353 12.92 3.39 14.82
N GLU A 354 12.33 4.40 15.44
CA GLU A 354 11.71 5.56 14.82
C GLU A 354 12.15 6.83 15.57
N LEU A 355 12.55 7.86 14.83
CA LEU A 355 12.82 9.21 15.33
C LEU A 355 11.68 10.12 14.88
N TYR A 356 11.16 10.94 15.79
CA TYR A 356 10.09 11.91 15.48
C TYR A 356 10.11 13.08 16.45
N HIS A 357 9.50 14.21 16.06
CA HIS A 357 9.24 15.34 16.96
C HIS A 357 7.78 15.32 17.43
N SER A 358 7.55 15.77 18.67
CA SER A 358 6.21 16.04 19.20
C SER A 358 6.28 17.19 20.19
N GLY A 359 5.67 18.32 19.85
CA GLY A 359 5.86 19.58 20.58
C GLY A 359 7.31 20.06 20.48
N VAL A 360 7.90 20.46 21.61
CA VAL A 360 9.30 20.91 21.70
C VAL A 360 10.32 19.77 21.83
N HIS A 361 9.86 18.51 21.91
CA HIS A 361 10.73 17.36 22.18
C HIS A 361 10.93 16.50 20.93
N GLY A 362 12.17 16.02 20.80
CA GLY A 362 12.53 14.92 19.92
C GLY A 362 12.45 13.61 20.69
N PHE A 363 12.07 12.56 19.97
CA PHE A 363 11.88 11.23 20.51
C PHE A 363 12.58 10.20 19.64
N VAL A 364 13.25 9.27 20.29
CA VAL A 364 13.65 7.98 19.70
C VAL A 364 12.76 6.92 20.35
N ARG A 365 12.01 6.16 19.54
CA ARG A 365 11.21 5.01 19.98
C ARG A 365 11.79 3.74 19.37
N THR A 366 12.18 2.79 20.21
CA THR A 366 12.66 1.47 19.78
C THR A 366 11.51 0.45 19.73
N ALA A 367 11.68 -0.61 18.93
CA ALA A 367 10.72 -1.72 18.82
C ALA A 367 10.49 -2.47 20.14
N PHE A 368 11.50 -2.54 21.02
CA PHE A 368 11.35 -3.14 22.36
C PHE A 368 10.74 -2.19 23.40
N GLY A 369 10.37 -0.97 23.02
CA GLY A 369 9.58 -0.04 23.83
C GLY A 369 10.38 1.01 24.61
N LEU A 370 11.72 0.95 24.65
CA LEU A 370 12.55 2.04 25.18
C LEU A 370 12.27 3.31 24.37
N ARG A 371 12.06 4.42 25.10
CA ARG A 371 11.94 5.75 24.50
C ARG A 371 12.94 6.70 25.15
N VAL A 372 13.68 7.43 24.33
CA VAL A 372 14.60 8.49 24.76
C VAL A 372 14.07 9.80 24.19
N SER A 373 14.07 10.87 24.98
CA SER A 373 13.61 12.19 24.51
C SER A 373 14.49 13.33 24.99
N PHE A 374 14.62 14.36 24.15
CA PHE A 374 15.39 15.58 24.41
C PHE A 374 14.61 16.81 23.92
N ASP A 375 14.72 17.95 24.61
CA ASP A 375 14.07 19.23 24.29
C ASP A 375 14.96 20.22 23.52
N TRP A 376 16.17 19.81 23.11
CA TRP A 376 17.22 20.69 22.60
C TRP A 376 17.61 21.85 23.54
N TYR A 377 17.36 21.72 24.84
CA TYR A 377 17.67 22.77 25.80
C TYR A 377 18.28 22.27 27.10
N SER A 378 17.67 21.31 27.81
CA SER A 378 18.26 20.72 29.02
C SER A 378 17.58 19.42 29.49
N TYR A 379 16.34 19.17 29.07
CA TYR A 379 15.51 18.04 29.51
C TYR A 379 15.84 16.79 28.72
N ALA A 380 16.63 15.89 29.32
CA ALA A 380 16.84 14.53 28.84
C ALA A 380 15.97 13.55 29.63
N ARG A 381 15.30 12.61 28.96
CA ARG A 381 14.47 11.60 29.61
C ARG A 381 14.58 10.23 28.97
N VAL A 382 14.59 9.20 29.80
CA VAL A 382 14.53 7.79 29.40
C VAL A 382 13.27 7.17 29.99
N LEU A 383 12.44 6.58 29.12
CA LEU A 383 11.34 5.69 29.48
C LEU A 383 11.77 4.24 29.25
N LEU A 384 11.99 3.52 30.35
CA LEU A 384 12.47 2.14 30.34
C LEU A 384 11.29 1.16 30.53
N PRO A 385 11.08 0.18 29.64
CA PRO A 385 10.08 -0.86 29.84
C PRO A 385 10.36 -1.70 31.09
N GLU A 386 9.31 -2.10 31.80
CA GLU A 386 9.38 -2.95 33.00
C GLU A 386 10.15 -4.27 32.82
N ALA A 387 10.34 -4.72 31.57
CA ALA A 387 11.21 -5.84 31.19
C ALA A 387 12.67 -5.74 31.71
N TYR A 388 13.16 -4.51 31.90
CA TYR A 388 14.55 -4.19 32.21
C TYR A 388 14.79 -3.88 33.70
N ALA A 389 13.79 -4.10 34.57
CA ALA A 389 13.90 -3.86 36.01
C ALA A 389 15.08 -4.63 36.62
N GLY A 390 15.97 -3.94 37.34
CA GLY A 390 17.19 -4.53 37.93
C GLY A 390 18.26 -4.99 36.92
N ALA A 391 18.06 -4.75 35.61
CA ALA A 391 18.98 -5.16 34.56
C ALA A 391 19.83 -4.00 33.99
N VAL A 392 19.53 -2.76 34.39
CA VAL A 392 20.18 -1.54 33.90
C VAL A 392 21.14 -0.94 34.93
N CYS A 393 22.05 -0.07 34.46
CA CYS A 393 22.92 0.71 35.32
C CYS A 393 23.37 2.02 34.67
N GLY A 394 23.82 2.97 35.48
CA GLY A 394 24.24 4.31 35.09
C GLY A 394 23.80 5.35 36.12
N LEU A 395 23.88 6.62 35.74
CA LEU A 395 23.33 7.74 36.53
C LEU A 395 21.83 7.61 36.84
N CYS A 396 21.08 6.86 36.04
CA CYS A 396 19.65 6.61 36.23
C CYS A 396 19.32 5.53 37.26
N GLY A 397 20.32 4.90 37.91
CA GLY A 397 20.07 3.82 38.85
C GLY A 397 19.77 2.48 38.16
N ASN A 398 19.11 1.56 38.87
CA ASN A 398 18.92 0.17 38.42
C ASN A 398 17.47 -0.25 38.07
N ALA A 399 16.47 0.58 38.42
CA ALA A 399 15.05 0.36 38.11
C ALA A 399 14.43 -0.89 38.79
N ASN A 400 14.85 -1.25 40.00
CA ASN A 400 14.30 -2.39 40.76
C ASN A 400 13.09 -2.01 41.64
N GLY A 401 12.85 -0.72 41.86
CA GLY A 401 11.80 -0.18 42.73
C GLY A 401 12.27 0.36 44.10
N ASP A 402 13.57 0.34 44.38
CA ASP A 402 14.20 0.77 45.64
C ASP A 402 15.17 1.94 45.42
N ALA A 403 14.70 3.16 45.68
CA ALA A 403 15.50 4.37 45.53
C ALA A 403 16.73 4.42 46.47
N ASP A 404 16.78 3.60 47.54
CA ASP A 404 17.91 3.62 48.47
C ASP A 404 19.16 2.93 47.89
N ASP A 405 19.05 2.07 46.87
CA ASP A 405 20.19 1.34 46.25
C ASP A 405 20.66 1.90 44.89
N ASP A 406 20.05 2.98 44.40
CA ASP A 406 20.40 3.61 43.11
C ASP A 406 21.79 4.28 43.09
N PHE A 407 22.35 4.64 44.26
CA PHE A 407 23.69 5.24 44.39
C PHE A 407 24.82 4.21 44.28
N VAL A 408 24.87 3.50 43.14
CA VAL A 408 25.86 2.45 42.86
C VAL A 408 26.83 2.88 41.76
N THR A 409 28.11 2.75 42.08
CA THR A 409 29.24 2.98 41.18
C THR A 409 29.38 1.88 40.13
N ARG A 410 30.14 2.15 39.06
CA ARG A 410 30.41 1.19 37.97
C ARG A 410 31.04 -0.14 38.44
N ASP A 411 31.76 -0.18 39.55
CA ASP A 411 32.31 -1.40 40.15
C ASP A 411 31.38 -2.06 41.19
N GLY A 412 30.10 -1.66 41.26
CA GLY A 412 29.06 -2.29 42.07
C GLY A 412 29.07 -1.91 43.55
N LYS A 413 29.81 -0.85 43.94
CA LYS A 413 29.86 -0.35 45.32
C LYS A 413 28.90 0.82 45.51
N ARG A 414 28.39 1.01 46.73
CA ARG A 414 27.67 2.24 47.09
C ARG A 414 28.61 3.45 46.99
N ALA A 415 28.18 4.49 46.28
CA ALA A 415 28.84 5.79 46.26
C ALA A 415 28.62 6.53 47.61
N ALA A 416 29.63 7.27 48.06
CA ALA A 416 29.53 8.13 49.24
C ALA A 416 28.85 9.47 48.93
N ASP A 417 28.98 9.96 47.70
CA ASP A 417 28.45 11.24 47.22
C ASP A 417 28.19 11.21 45.68
N GLU A 418 27.52 12.26 45.20
CA GLU A 418 27.15 12.50 43.81
C GLU A 418 28.37 12.51 42.87
N ILE A 419 29.48 13.06 43.35
CA ILE A 419 30.71 13.25 42.59
C ILE A 419 31.38 11.89 42.37
N GLN A 420 31.47 11.04 43.39
CA GLN A 420 31.99 9.68 43.28
C GLN A 420 31.11 8.84 42.34
N LEU A 421 29.78 8.92 42.49
CA LEU A 421 28.83 8.22 41.63
C LEU A 421 29.10 8.56 40.16
N ALA A 422 29.02 9.85 39.82
CA ALA A 422 29.06 10.27 38.43
C ALA A 422 30.44 10.15 37.79
N ASN A 423 31.54 10.34 38.54
CA ASN A 423 32.87 10.03 38.04
C ASN A 423 33.02 8.55 37.67
N SER A 424 32.43 7.64 38.43
CA SER A 424 32.45 6.21 38.08
C SER A 424 31.70 5.90 36.77
N TRP A 425 30.70 6.73 36.42
CA TRP A 425 29.88 6.62 35.21
C TRP A 425 30.34 7.47 34.03
N LYS A 426 31.44 8.24 34.17
CA LYS A 426 32.08 8.95 33.06
C LYS A 426 32.49 7.98 31.95
N VAL A 427 32.27 8.36 30.69
CA VAL A 427 32.62 7.55 29.50
C VAL A 427 33.40 8.32 28.43
N GLY A 428 33.51 9.65 28.56
CA GLY A 428 34.30 10.46 27.62
C GLY A 428 34.60 11.86 28.15
N ASP A 429 35.69 12.42 27.63
CA ASP A 429 36.14 13.79 27.86
C ASP A 429 35.77 14.68 26.67
N VAL A 430 35.42 15.93 26.95
CA VAL A 430 35.20 17.00 25.97
C VAL A 430 36.02 18.24 26.36
N PRO A 431 36.34 19.17 25.44
CA PRO A 431 37.09 20.37 25.79
C PRO A 431 36.40 21.17 26.90
N GLY A 432 37.05 21.30 28.07
CA GLY A 432 36.49 21.97 29.25
C GLY A 432 35.72 21.07 30.22
N CYS A 433 35.67 19.76 30.00
CA CYS A 433 35.11 18.78 30.93
C CYS A 433 35.76 18.86 32.32
N SER A 434 34.91 18.90 33.35
CA SER A 434 35.28 18.76 34.75
C SER A 434 34.31 17.85 35.49
N ALA A 435 34.82 17.19 36.53
CA ALA A 435 34.12 16.24 37.40
C ALA A 435 33.09 16.88 38.35
N GLY A 436 32.75 18.14 38.12
CA GLY A 436 32.05 19.06 39.02
C GLY A 436 32.53 20.50 38.75
N CYS A 437 31.93 21.48 39.41
CA CYS A 437 32.35 22.88 39.31
C CYS A 437 33.75 23.10 39.93
N VAL A 438 34.56 23.98 39.33
CA VAL A 438 35.90 24.32 39.82
C VAL A 438 35.89 25.78 40.28
N GLY A 439 35.65 26.00 41.57
CA GLY A 439 35.52 27.32 42.20
C GLY A 439 34.45 27.34 43.31
N ASP A 440 34.01 28.53 43.71
CA ASP A 440 32.90 28.71 44.66
C ASP A 440 31.58 28.23 44.05
N CYS A 441 31.17 27.02 44.43
CA CYS A 441 29.88 26.45 44.06
C CYS A 441 28.81 26.97 45.02
N PRO A 442 27.69 27.56 44.55
CA PRO A 442 26.57 27.88 45.42
C PRO A 442 25.83 26.60 45.84
N VAL A 443 26.29 25.96 46.93
CA VAL A 443 25.63 24.80 47.52
C VAL A 443 24.29 25.24 48.12
N TYR A 444 23.20 25.08 47.38
CA TYR A 444 21.84 25.22 47.90
C TYR A 444 21.45 23.98 48.70
N SER A 445 22.05 23.81 49.88
CA SER A 445 21.67 22.76 50.82
C SER A 445 20.21 22.96 51.25
N SER A 446 19.35 21.99 50.95
CA SER A 446 17.95 21.96 51.40
C SER A 446 17.84 21.57 52.88
N LEU A 447 18.42 22.37 53.76
CA LEU A 447 18.21 22.29 55.21
C LEU A 447 16.87 22.95 55.57
N MET A 448 15.82 22.14 55.54
CA MET A 448 14.53 22.50 56.13
C MET A 448 14.60 22.53 57.68
N GLN A 449 13.74 23.39 58.25
CA GLN A 449 13.25 23.39 59.64
C GLN A 449 14.17 23.89 60.78
N GLY A 450 13.64 24.87 61.52
CA GLY A 450 13.75 24.83 62.99
C GLY A 450 14.41 25.99 63.73
N ARG A 451 13.87 27.22 63.63
CA ARG A 451 13.87 28.16 64.79
C ARG A 451 12.56 28.93 64.85
N GLY A 452 11.78 28.70 65.90
CA GLY A 452 10.69 29.59 66.29
C GLY A 452 11.16 30.61 67.31
N MET A 453 10.59 31.80 67.23
CA MET A 453 9.99 32.55 68.35
C MET A 453 8.94 33.50 67.77
#